data_AF-A0A0K8PB06-F1
#
_entry.id   AF-A0A0K8PB06-F1
#
_cell.length_a   1.000
_cell.length_b   1.000
_cell.length_c   1.000
_cell.angle_alpha   90.00
_cell.angle_beta   90.00
_cell.angle_gamma   90.00
#
_symmetry.space_group_name_H-M   'P 1'
#
loop_
_entity.id
_entity.type
_entity.pdbx_description
1 polymer ?
#
loop_
_entity_poly.entity_id
_entity_poly.type
_entity_poly.pdbx_seq_one_letter_code
_entity_poly.pdbx_strand_id
1 'polypeptide(L)'
;MEKTRYDSDANERKIRLKKKRKTKSCLSQLILLLLILSLITAAIFVWLVSKRDHPYSKFSDVEKTQWFEQTSAVQFFTPTSSQTPTSTATIPSPTVTPTFSPTKTVTLTVTSTVTPLLKRKTPTKTIPSSTPLIQLNAEETKIIGTLKAATETLPTITATPDMWFEIIGKPGTMDANLIYENAGCTWAGVGGNITDSRGDPIIGIRIQIGGFENNEIREGLSGQFPAYGESGFEITIARPVRTFTDPLWIQLLNDHEIPISEKIYFKPSDHCEKSLILMNFIKVK
;
A
#
# COMPACT_ATOMS: atom_id res chain seq x y z
N MET A 1 -42.43 51.16 -77.67
CA MET A 1 -41.88 51.09 -76.29
C MET A 1 -42.80 50.19 -75.48
N GLU A 2 -42.40 48.93 -75.32
CA GLU A 2 -43.23 47.91 -74.69
C GLU A 2 -43.05 47.95 -73.17
N LYS A 3 -44.12 48.30 -72.45
CA LYS A 3 -44.09 48.48 -71.00
C LYS A 3 -44.38 47.12 -70.35
N THR A 4 -43.32 46.40 -69.99
CA THR A 4 -43.42 45.15 -69.22
C THR A 4 -44.13 45.40 -67.89
N ARG A 5 -45.33 44.87 -67.75
CA ARG A 5 -46.17 44.97 -66.54
C ARG A 5 -45.51 44.13 -65.44
N TYR A 6 -44.95 44.81 -64.44
CA TYR A 6 -44.34 44.21 -63.25
C TYR A 6 -45.44 43.56 -62.39
N ASP A 7 -45.48 42.23 -62.36
CA ASP A 7 -46.40 41.44 -61.53
C ASP A 7 -45.79 41.21 -60.14
N SER A 8 -46.17 42.06 -59.17
CA SER A 8 -45.65 41.99 -57.79
C SER A 8 -46.07 40.72 -57.05
N ASP A 9 -47.25 40.18 -57.36
CA ASP A 9 -47.81 38.99 -56.70
C ASP A 9 -47.06 37.72 -57.10
N ALA A 10 -46.63 37.63 -58.37
CA ALA A 10 -45.78 36.53 -58.83
C ALA A 10 -44.41 36.54 -58.12
N ASN A 11 -43.84 37.71 -57.85
CA ASN A 11 -42.57 37.83 -57.15
C ASN A 11 -42.71 37.47 -55.67
N GLU A 12 -43.78 37.91 -55.00
CA GLU A 12 -44.00 37.61 -53.59
C GLU A 12 -44.24 36.10 -53.35
N ARG A 13 -44.97 35.42 -54.24
CA ARG A 13 -45.11 33.95 -54.19
C ARG A 13 -43.76 33.24 -54.32
N LYS A 14 -42.89 33.69 -55.23
CA LYS A 14 -41.53 33.15 -55.39
C LYS A 14 -40.68 33.34 -54.13
N ILE A 15 -40.78 34.50 -53.47
CA ILE A 15 -40.06 34.77 -52.22
C ILE A 15 -40.55 33.85 -51.08
N ARG A 16 -41.87 33.67 -50.93
CA ARG A 16 -42.45 32.77 -49.92
C ARG A 16 -42.04 31.30 -50.14
N LEU A 17 -42.00 30.85 -51.38
CA LEU A 17 -41.55 29.50 -51.74
C LEU A 17 -40.04 29.31 -51.49
N LYS A 18 -39.20 30.31 -51.83
CA LYS A 18 -37.77 30.30 -51.51
C LYS A 18 -37.53 30.26 -50.00
N LYS A 19 -38.30 31.03 -49.21
CA LYS A 19 -38.23 31.03 -47.74
C LYS A 19 -38.60 29.66 -47.16
N LYS A 20 -39.69 29.04 -47.62
CA LYS A 20 -40.09 27.67 -47.22
C LYS A 20 -39.07 26.60 -47.60
N ARG A 21 -38.41 26.73 -48.76
CA ARG A 21 -37.34 25.81 -49.17
C ARG A 21 -36.09 25.97 -48.30
N LYS A 22 -35.72 27.21 -47.96
CA LYS A 22 -34.56 27.52 -47.10
C LYS A 22 -34.78 27.08 -45.65
N THR A 23 -35.99 27.23 -45.10
CA THR A 23 -36.32 26.74 -43.76
C THR A 23 -36.33 25.21 -43.67
N LYS A 24 -36.82 24.50 -44.69
CA LYS A 24 -36.72 23.03 -44.76
C LYS A 24 -35.27 22.54 -44.86
N SER A 25 -34.43 23.25 -45.63
CA SER A 25 -32.99 22.96 -45.72
C SER A 25 -32.27 23.19 -44.39
N CYS A 26 -32.58 24.29 -43.70
CA CYS A 26 -32.00 24.62 -42.40
C CYS A 26 -32.44 23.63 -41.30
N LEU A 27 -33.73 23.26 -41.27
CA LEU A 27 -34.25 22.28 -40.32
C LEU A 27 -33.63 20.90 -40.58
N SER A 28 -33.50 20.48 -41.84
CA SER A 28 -32.88 19.21 -42.20
C SER A 28 -31.39 19.17 -41.85
N GLN A 29 -30.65 20.27 -42.05
CA GLN A 29 -29.24 20.35 -41.65
C GLN A 29 -29.06 20.36 -40.14
N LEU A 30 -29.96 21.02 -39.39
CA LEU A 30 -29.93 21.04 -37.94
C LEU A 30 -30.25 19.66 -37.34
N ILE A 31 -31.23 18.94 -37.91
CA ILE A 31 -31.53 17.56 -37.54
C ILE A 31 -30.34 16.64 -37.82
N LEU A 32 -29.67 16.78 -38.97
CA LEU A 32 -28.48 16.00 -39.30
C LEU A 32 -27.33 16.27 -38.31
N LEU A 33 -27.11 17.52 -37.94
CA LEU A 33 -26.07 17.90 -36.97
C LEU A 33 -26.35 17.33 -35.57
N LEU A 34 -27.60 17.34 -35.12
CA LEU A 34 -28.00 16.73 -33.85
C LEU A 34 -27.83 15.21 -33.85
N LEU A 35 -28.13 14.54 -34.96
CA LEU A 35 -27.89 13.10 -35.10
C LEU A 35 -26.40 12.76 -35.06
N ILE A 36 -25.56 13.55 -35.73
CA ILE A 36 -24.10 13.37 -35.70
C ILE A 36 -23.57 13.58 -34.27
N LEU A 37 -24.02 14.63 -33.57
CA LEU A 37 -23.60 14.90 -32.20
C LEU A 37 -24.02 13.78 -31.25
N SER A 38 -25.25 13.26 -31.40
CA SER A 38 -25.74 12.10 -30.64
C SER A 38 -24.86 10.86 -30.85
N LEU A 39 -24.52 10.54 -32.11
CA LEU A 39 -23.63 9.42 -32.43
C LEU A 39 -22.23 9.58 -31.84
N ILE A 40 -21.67 10.81 -31.89
CA ILE A 40 -20.36 11.10 -31.28
C ILE A 40 -20.42 10.90 -29.76
N THR A 41 -21.47 11.40 -29.08
CA THR A 41 -21.62 11.22 -27.63
C THR A 41 -21.77 9.74 -27.25
N ALA A 42 -22.51 8.95 -28.03
CA ALA A 42 -22.64 7.51 -27.82
C ALA A 42 -21.31 6.78 -28.02
N ALA A 43 -20.54 7.13 -29.07
CA ALA A 43 -19.22 6.56 -29.30
C ALA A 43 -18.23 6.89 -28.17
N ILE A 44 -18.24 8.12 -27.66
CA ILE A 44 -17.44 8.52 -26.49
C ILE A 44 -17.86 7.75 -25.25
N PHE A 45 -19.17 7.56 -25.03
CA PHE A 45 -19.68 6.80 -23.91
C PHE A 45 -19.28 5.33 -23.98
N VAL A 46 -19.41 4.69 -25.15
CA VAL A 46 -18.92 3.33 -25.39
C VAL A 46 -17.42 3.25 -25.17
N TRP A 47 -16.63 4.21 -25.66
CA TRP A 47 -15.19 4.24 -25.44
C TRP A 47 -14.81 4.39 -23.96
N LEU A 48 -15.54 5.22 -23.21
CA LEU A 48 -15.37 5.37 -21.75
C LEU A 48 -15.73 4.10 -20.98
N VAL A 49 -16.81 3.42 -21.39
CA VAL A 49 -17.23 2.14 -20.78
C VAL A 49 -16.24 1.03 -21.13
N SER A 50 -15.83 0.90 -22.40
CA SER A 50 -14.81 -0.07 -22.83
C SER A 50 -13.43 0.18 -22.22
N LYS A 51 -13.11 1.43 -21.80
CA LYS A 51 -11.92 1.72 -20.99
C LYS A 51 -12.07 1.29 -19.52
N ARG A 52 -13.28 1.21 -18.97
CA ARG A 52 -13.52 0.63 -17.64
C ARG A 52 -13.43 -0.88 -17.66
N ASP A 53 -13.74 -1.50 -18.79
CA ASP A 53 -13.64 -2.94 -19.00
C ASP A 53 -12.24 -3.39 -19.44
N HIS A 54 -11.17 -2.84 -18.86
CA HIS A 54 -9.91 -3.59 -18.87
C HIS A 54 -10.18 -4.90 -18.12
N PRO A 55 -10.15 -6.06 -18.78
CA PRO A 55 -10.25 -7.31 -18.05
C PRO A 55 -9.06 -7.32 -17.10
N TYR A 56 -9.33 -7.29 -15.80
CA TYR A 56 -8.35 -7.68 -14.79
C TYR A 56 -7.82 -9.02 -15.26
N SER A 57 -6.58 -9.04 -15.77
CA SER A 57 -5.86 -10.27 -15.97
C SER A 57 -5.76 -10.89 -14.59
N LYS A 58 -6.55 -11.92 -14.31
CA LYS A 58 -6.30 -12.77 -13.16
C LYS A 58 -4.86 -13.24 -13.34
N PHE A 59 -3.98 -12.71 -12.50
CA PHE A 59 -2.60 -13.18 -12.38
C PHE A 59 -2.70 -14.67 -12.06
N SER A 60 -2.48 -15.50 -13.09
CA SER A 60 -2.50 -16.95 -12.94
C SER A 60 -1.38 -17.31 -11.97
N ASP A 61 -1.60 -18.28 -11.10
CA ASP A 61 -0.63 -18.74 -10.10
C ASP A 61 0.74 -19.14 -10.72
N VAL A 62 0.80 -19.33 -12.04
CA VAL A 62 2.02 -19.57 -12.82
C VAL A 62 2.92 -18.33 -12.94
N GLU A 63 2.37 -17.12 -12.91
CA GLU A 63 3.17 -15.89 -12.95
C GLU A 63 3.79 -15.57 -11.59
N LYS A 64 3.19 -16.06 -10.49
CA LYS A 64 3.71 -15.88 -9.13
C LYS A 64 5.13 -16.45 -8.99
N THR A 65 5.45 -17.60 -9.58
CA THR A 65 6.79 -18.21 -9.46
C THR A 65 7.86 -17.51 -10.30
N GLN A 66 7.50 -16.94 -11.46
CA GLN A 66 8.49 -16.32 -12.36
C GLN A 66 9.08 -15.02 -11.81
N TRP A 67 8.31 -14.22 -11.07
CA TRP A 67 8.84 -13.00 -10.43
C TRP A 67 9.83 -13.33 -9.30
N PHE A 68 9.65 -14.45 -8.60
CA PHE A 68 10.56 -14.87 -7.53
C PHE A 68 11.93 -15.28 -8.09
N GLU A 69 11.99 -16.06 -9.18
CA GLU A 69 13.27 -16.51 -9.75
C GLU A 69 14.09 -15.42 -10.44
N GLN A 70 13.45 -14.38 -11.00
CA GLN A 70 14.20 -13.29 -11.66
C GLN A 70 15.02 -12.43 -10.69
N THR A 71 14.70 -12.42 -9.40
CA THR A 71 15.42 -11.61 -8.41
C THR A 71 16.70 -12.26 -7.89
N SER A 72 16.86 -13.58 -8.04
CA SER A 72 18.09 -14.30 -7.65
C SER A 72 19.13 -14.35 -8.77
N ALA A 73 18.73 -14.20 -10.04
CA ALA A 73 19.63 -14.40 -11.18
C ALA A 73 20.46 -13.17 -11.61
N VAL A 74 20.13 -11.94 -11.16
CA VAL A 74 20.73 -10.72 -11.72
C VAL A 74 21.94 -10.17 -10.92
N GLN A 75 22.40 -10.83 -9.85
CA GLN A 75 23.54 -10.32 -9.04
C GLN A 75 24.81 -11.18 -9.00
N PHE A 76 24.95 -12.19 -9.85
CA PHE A 76 26.22 -12.95 -9.94
C PHE A 76 27.08 -12.49 -11.12
N PHE A 77 27.70 -11.32 -10.98
CA PHE A 77 29.07 -11.15 -11.51
C PHE A 77 30.01 -11.47 -10.36
N THR A 78 30.46 -12.72 -10.28
CA THR A 78 31.59 -13.11 -9.44
C THR A 78 32.84 -12.38 -9.93
N PRO A 79 33.51 -11.55 -9.12
CA PRO A 79 34.86 -11.10 -9.46
C PRO A 79 35.76 -12.33 -9.39
N THR A 80 36.26 -12.78 -10.55
CA THR A 80 37.35 -13.75 -10.61
C THR A 80 38.58 -13.12 -9.93
N SER A 81 38.93 -13.61 -8.74
CA SER A 81 40.18 -13.26 -8.06
C SER A 81 41.36 -13.75 -8.91
N SER A 82 42.06 -12.82 -9.55
CA SER A 82 43.35 -13.07 -10.17
C SER A 82 44.42 -13.02 -9.07
N GLN A 83 45.00 -14.17 -8.75
CA GLN A 83 46.12 -14.26 -7.82
C GLN A 83 47.33 -13.54 -8.43
N THR A 84 47.70 -12.40 -7.84
CA THR A 84 48.96 -11.70 -8.13
C THR A 84 50.09 -12.37 -7.34
N PRO A 85 51.24 -12.72 -7.95
CA PRO A 85 52.31 -13.42 -7.26
C PRO A 85 52.99 -12.55 -6.19
N THR A 86 53.14 -13.16 -5.01
CA THR A 86 53.86 -12.64 -3.84
C THR A 86 55.35 -12.47 -4.13
N SER A 87 55.89 -11.25 -3.97
CA SER A 87 57.34 -11.04 -3.87
C SER A 87 57.79 -11.10 -2.41
N THR A 88 58.57 -12.12 -2.06
CA THR A 88 59.29 -12.25 -0.80
C THR A 88 60.30 -11.12 -0.62
N ALA A 89 60.23 -10.39 0.50
CA ALA A 89 61.25 -9.44 0.92
C ALA A 89 62.19 -10.09 1.95
N THR A 90 63.48 -10.09 1.62
CA THR A 90 64.59 -10.61 2.42
C THR A 90 64.95 -9.68 3.58
N ILE A 91 65.23 -10.28 4.74
CA ILE A 91 65.64 -9.65 6.01
C ILE A 91 67.04 -9.00 5.90
N PRO A 92 67.26 -7.85 6.56
CA PRO A 92 68.42 -7.78 7.45
C PRO A 92 68.06 -7.32 8.89
N SER A 93 68.74 -7.96 9.83
CA SER A 93 68.87 -7.64 11.27
C SER A 93 70.32 -7.14 11.50
N PRO A 94 70.71 -6.54 12.65
CA PRO A 94 69.97 -5.99 13.80
C PRO A 94 70.27 -4.49 13.98
N THR A 95 69.75 -3.82 15.02
CA THR A 95 70.55 -2.93 15.93
C THR A 95 69.66 -2.19 16.96
N VAL A 96 70.16 -2.22 18.20
CA VAL A 96 69.75 -1.76 19.53
C VAL A 96 68.62 -0.74 19.81
N THR A 97 67.91 -1.08 20.89
CA THR A 97 67.11 -0.31 21.88
C THR A 97 67.67 1.07 22.25
N PRO A 98 66.80 2.05 22.57
CA PRO A 98 66.60 2.40 23.98
C PRO A 98 65.14 2.64 24.42
N THR A 99 64.87 2.18 25.64
CA THR A 99 64.16 2.87 26.74
C THR A 99 62.66 3.13 26.64
N PHE A 100 61.95 2.46 27.55
CA PHE A 100 60.55 2.61 27.91
C PHE A 100 60.19 4.05 28.37
N SER A 101 59.01 4.51 27.96
CA SER A 101 58.28 5.59 28.63
C SER A 101 56.85 5.12 28.88
N PRO A 102 56.36 5.03 30.13
CA PRO A 102 54.99 4.64 30.40
C PRO A 102 54.06 5.79 30.02
N THR A 103 53.32 5.63 28.92
CA THR A 103 52.23 6.55 28.58
C THR A 103 51.04 6.22 29.49
N LYS A 104 50.58 7.23 30.23
CA LYS A 104 49.56 7.17 31.27
C LYS A 104 48.31 6.39 30.82
N THR A 105 48.02 5.30 31.52
CA THR A 105 46.69 4.67 31.54
C THR A 105 45.70 5.65 32.16
N VAL A 106 44.70 6.08 31.39
CA VAL A 106 43.53 6.76 31.92
C VAL A 106 42.64 5.69 32.56
N THR A 107 42.71 5.58 33.88
CA THR A 107 41.76 4.78 34.66
C THR A 107 40.44 5.53 34.68
N LEU A 108 39.41 5.00 34.01
CA LEU A 108 38.04 5.48 34.18
C LEU A 108 37.54 4.99 35.54
N THR A 109 37.57 5.89 36.52
CA THR A 109 36.92 5.69 37.81
C THR A 109 35.41 5.74 37.59
N VAL A 110 34.74 4.60 37.68
CA VAL A 110 33.28 4.54 37.70
C VAL A 110 32.82 5.04 39.07
N THR A 111 32.50 6.32 39.16
CA THR A 111 31.82 6.87 40.34
C THR A 111 30.37 6.39 40.31
N SER A 112 30.03 5.44 41.18
CA SER A 112 28.65 5.06 41.46
C SER A 112 27.92 6.26 42.07
N THR A 113 27.27 7.04 41.22
CA THR A 113 26.36 8.09 41.67
C THR A 113 25.11 7.40 42.20
N VAL A 114 24.90 7.46 43.51
CA VAL A 114 23.64 7.04 44.15
C VAL A 114 22.53 7.98 43.68
N THR A 115 21.80 7.56 42.65
CA THR A 115 20.58 8.24 42.23
C THR A 115 19.55 8.15 43.36
N PRO A 116 19.01 9.28 43.87
CA PRO A 116 17.96 9.22 44.86
C PRO A 116 16.71 8.57 44.26
N LEU A 117 16.27 7.48 44.90
CA LEU A 117 15.04 6.77 44.56
C LEU A 117 13.84 7.70 44.83
N LEU A 118 13.28 8.28 43.77
CA LEU A 118 11.98 8.96 43.83
C LEU A 118 10.92 7.93 44.20
N LYS A 119 10.45 7.98 45.46
CA LYS A 119 9.28 7.23 45.93
C LYS A 119 8.07 7.63 45.08
N ARG A 120 7.73 6.77 44.12
CA ARG A 120 6.43 6.82 43.44
C ARG A 120 5.36 6.46 44.47
N LYS A 121 4.59 7.45 44.93
CA LYS A 121 3.31 7.21 45.59
C LYS A 121 2.40 6.55 44.55
N THR A 122 2.24 5.23 44.68
CA THR A 122 1.22 4.46 43.97
C THR A 122 -0.16 4.96 44.42
N PRO A 123 -1.02 5.48 43.54
CA PRO A 123 -2.44 5.52 43.82
C PRO A 123 -2.98 4.11 43.66
N THR A 124 -3.21 3.43 44.78
CA THR A 124 -4.04 2.22 44.83
C THR A 124 -5.45 2.62 44.43
N LYS A 125 -5.80 2.44 43.14
CA LYS A 125 -7.20 2.52 42.71
C LYS A 125 -7.83 1.15 42.94
N THR A 126 -8.50 1.03 44.08
CA THR A 126 -9.43 -0.03 44.42
C THR A 126 -10.43 -0.23 43.28
N ILE A 127 -10.55 -1.46 42.80
CA ILE A 127 -11.59 -1.90 41.85
C ILE A 127 -12.86 -2.15 42.67
N PRO A 128 -13.96 -1.38 42.51
CA PRO A 128 -15.27 -1.87 42.91
C PRO A 128 -15.73 -2.88 41.86
N SER A 129 -15.67 -4.16 42.24
CA SER A 129 -16.39 -5.24 41.56
C SER A 129 -17.88 -5.10 41.92
N SER A 130 -18.64 -4.38 41.09
CA SER A 130 -20.10 -4.42 41.12
C SER A 130 -20.60 -5.07 39.83
N THR A 131 -20.74 -6.39 39.86
CA THR A 131 -21.54 -7.15 38.91
C THR A 131 -23.01 -6.97 39.31
N PRO A 132 -23.87 -6.31 38.53
CA PRO A 132 -25.30 -6.48 38.71
C PRO A 132 -25.69 -7.85 38.13
N LEU A 133 -26.01 -8.80 39.00
CA LEU A 133 -26.81 -9.96 38.60
C LEU A 133 -28.20 -9.44 38.24
N ILE A 134 -28.51 -9.35 36.94
CA ILE A 134 -29.89 -9.15 36.48
C ILE A 134 -30.65 -10.41 36.86
N GLN A 135 -31.42 -10.31 37.93
CA GLN A 135 -32.36 -11.33 38.36
C GLN A 135 -33.61 -11.20 37.49
N LEU A 136 -33.63 -11.94 36.39
CA LEU A 136 -34.75 -11.99 35.45
C LEU A 136 -35.94 -12.68 36.13
N ASN A 137 -37.06 -11.99 36.20
CA ASN A 137 -38.34 -12.52 36.65
C ASN A 137 -38.92 -13.49 35.61
N ALA A 138 -39.49 -14.60 36.09
CA ALA A 138 -39.92 -15.73 35.26
C ALA A 138 -41.04 -15.41 34.24
N GLU A 139 -41.65 -14.22 34.29
CA GLU A 139 -42.71 -13.80 33.36
C GLU A 139 -42.19 -13.19 32.04
N GLU A 140 -40.92 -12.77 31.95
CA GLU A 140 -40.35 -12.22 30.70
C GLU A 140 -39.80 -13.31 29.75
N THR A 141 -39.71 -14.56 30.22
CA THR A 141 -39.24 -15.72 29.42
C THR A 141 -40.22 -16.20 28.35
N LYS A 142 -41.47 -15.73 28.35
CA LYS A 142 -42.49 -16.16 27.37
C LYS A 142 -42.43 -15.37 26.05
N ILE A 143 -41.76 -14.22 26.02
CA ILE A 143 -41.70 -13.36 24.82
C ILE A 143 -40.47 -13.69 23.95
N ILE A 144 -39.39 -14.24 24.54
CA ILE A 144 -38.20 -14.70 23.79
C ILE A 144 -38.44 -16.06 23.09
N GLY A 145 -39.45 -16.83 23.51
CA GLY A 145 -39.83 -18.10 22.90
C GLY A 145 -40.48 -18.00 21.52
N THR A 146 -41.05 -16.85 21.16
CA THR A 146 -41.78 -16.63 19.89
C THR A 146 -41.00 -15.88 18.82
N LEU A 147 -39.82 -15.32 19.12
CA LEU A 147 -38.91 -14.74 18.11
C LEU A 147 -37.92 -15.76 17.50
N LYS A 148 -37.94 -17.01 17.96
CA LYS A 148 -37.09 -18.11 17.42
C LYS A 148 -37.65 -18.76 16.14
N ALA A 149 -38.62 -18.14 15.48
CA ALA A 149 -39.25 -18.67 14.28
C ALA A 149 -39.45 -17.58 13.20
N ALA A 150 -38.39 -16.83 12.91
CA ALA A 150 -38.28 -16.05 11.68
C ALA A 150 -36.80 -15.74 11.39
N THR A 151 -35.99 -16.78 11.21
CA THR A 151 -34.71 -16.62 10.49
C THR A 151 -35.03 -16.70 9.00
N GLU A 152 -35.58 -15.62 8.45
CA GLU A 152 -35.52 -15.35 7.02
C GLU A 152 -34.05 -15.32 6.62
N THR A 153 -33.71 -16.12 5.62
CA THR A 153 -32.42 -16.07 4.94
C THR A 153 -32.30 -14.75 4.20
N LEU A 154 -31.79 -13.72 4.87
CA LEU A 154 -31.28 -12.53 4.19
C LEU A 154 -30.00 -12.96 3.44
N PRO A 155 -29.82 -12.60 2.16
CA PRO A 155 -28.55 -12.84 1.50
C PRO A 155 -27.47 -12.12 2.29
N THR A 156 -26.52 -12.88 2.84
CA THR A 156 -25.24 -12.35 3.28
C THR A 156 -24.59 -11.74 2.05
N ILE A 157 -24.76 -10.44 1.86
CA ILE A 157 -23.90 -9.64 0.98
C ILE A 157 -22.49 -9.74 1.56
N THR A 158 -21.73 -10.72 1.11
CA THR A 158 -20.28 -10.69 1.23
C THR A 158 -19.84 -9.45 0.47
N ALA A 159 -19.56 -8.36 1.20
CA ALA A 159 -18.98 -7.15 0.62
C ALA A 159 -17.73 -7.58 -0.15
N THR A 160 -17.76 -7.42 -1.46
CA THR A 160 -16.57 -7.62 -2.26
C THR A 160 -15.62 -6.49 -1.86
N PRO A 161 -14.41 -6.80 -1.35
CA PRO A 161 -13.49 -5.79 -0.84
C PRO A 161 -13.22 -4.76 -1.93
N ASP A 162 -13.38 -3.49 -1.59
CA ASP A 162 -13.15 -2.40 -2.54
C ASP A 162 -11.64 -2.09 -2.56
N MET A 163 -11.01 -2.41 -3.68
CA MET A 163 -9.57 -2.44 -3.83
C MET A 163 -9.06 -1.05 -4.17
N TRP A 164 -9.01 -0.20 -3.15
CA TRP A 164 -8.64 1.22 -3.27
C TRP A 164 -7.14 1.46 -3.33
N PHE A 165 -6.33 0.48 -2.93
CA PHE A 165 -4.88 0.66 -2.81
C PHE A 165 -4.09 -0.38 -3.61
N GLU A 166 -3.02 0.10 -4.23
CA GLU A 166 -2.05 -0.69 -4.98
C GLU A 166 -0.63 -0.42 -4.48
N ILE A 167 0.28 -1.39 -4.66
CA ILE A 167 1.71 -1.19 -4.36
C ILE A 167 2.37 -0.31 -5.42
N ILE A 168 3.19 0.64 -4.97
CA ILE A 168 4.00 1.47 -5.84
C ILE A 168 5.26 0.70 -6.22
N GLY A 169 5.39 0.35 -7.49
CA GLY A 169 6.57 -0.33 -8.01
C GLY A 169 6.73 -1.74 -7.43
N LYS A 170 7.99 -2.14 -7.21
CA LYS A 170 8.32 -3.47 -6.66
C LYS A 170 8.80 -3.33 -5.22
N PRO A 171 8.52 -4.30 -4.33
CA PRO A 171 9.13 -4.34 -3.01
C PRO A 171 10.66 -4.24 -3.10
N GLY A 172 11.23 -3.25 -2.41
CA GLY A 172 12.68 -3.09 -2.29
C GLY A 172 13.20 -3.83 -1.07
N THR A 173 14.44 -4.30 -1.09
CA THR A 173 15.13 -4.77 0.13
C THR A 173 16.37 -3.93 0.38
N MET A 174 16.66 -3.64 1.65
CA MET A 174 17.82 -2.87 2.06
C MET A 174 18.31 -3.27 3.45
N ASP A 175 19.46 -2.75 3.82
CA ASP A 175 20.03 -2.92 5.16
C ASP A 175 19.25 -2.07 6.17
N ALA A 176 18.70 -2.71 7.21
CA ALA A 176 18.00 -2.02 8.29
C ALA A 176 18.90 -1.04 9.06
N ASN A 177 20.23 -1.18 8.98
CA ASN A 177 21.19 -0.22 9.55
C ASN A 177 21.04 1.20 8.99
N LEU A 178 20.41 1.36 7.82
CA LEU A 178 20.09 2.67 7.23
C LEU A 178 19.04 3.45 8.03
N ILE A 179 18.19 2.75 8.81
CA ILE A 179 17.13 3.35 9.62
C ILE A 179 17.46 3.23 11.12
N TYR A 180 17.98 2.08 11.55
CA TYR A 180 18.30 1.81 12.94
C TYR A 180 19.76 1.43 13.08
N GLU A 181 20.55 2.28 13.75
CA GLU A 181 21.96 2.00 13.98
C GLU A 181 22.15 0.66 14.71
N ASN A 182 23.03 -0.18 14.18
CA ASN A 182 23.32 -1.52 14.71
C ASN A 182 22.14 -2.52 14.67
N ALA A 183 21.15 -2.33 13.79
CA ALA A 183 20.14 -3.36 13.54
C ALA A 183 20.77 -4.70 13.14
N GLY A 184 21.73 -4.66 12.21
CA GLY A 184 22.47 -5.84 11.73
C GLY A 184 21.56 -7.06 11.51
N CYS A 185 21.94 -8.20 12.08
CA CYS A 185 21.15 -9.42 12.03
C CYS A 185 20.08 -9.53 13.14
N THR A 186 19.93 -8.53 14.01
CA THR A 186 19.08 -8.63 15.21
C THR A 186 17.59 -8.46 14.92
N TRP A 187 17.25 -7.99 13.72
CA TRP A 187 15.89 -7.63 13.36
C TRP A 187 15.65 -7.73 11.85
N ALA A 188 14.43 -8.12 11.48
CA ALA A 188 13.90 -7.97 10.13
C ALA A 188 12.49 -7.38 10.17
N GLY A 189 12.15 -6.54 9.20
CA GLY A 189 10.85 -5.87 9.12
C GLY A 189 10.41 -5.51 7.72
N VAL A 190 9.13 -5.16 7.63
CA VAL A 190 8.55 -4.50 6.45
C VAL A 190 8.16 -3.09 6.86
N GLY A 191 8.61 -2.10 6.10
CA GLY A 191 8.28 -0.69 6.32
C GLY A 191 7.91 0.01 5.02
N GLY A 192 7.33 1.20 5.14
CA GLY A 192 6.96 2.01 3.99
C GLY A 192 5.92 3.06 4.32
N ASN A 193 5.28 3.63 3.31
CA ASN A 193 4.29 4.68 3.47
C ASN A 193 3.03 4.46 2.60
N ILE A 194 1.97 5.22 2.89
CA ILE A 194 0.69 5.11 2.21
C ILE A 194 0.25 6.51 1.79
N THR A 195 0.05 6.72 0.49
CA THR A 195 -0.24 8.04 -0.08
C THR A 195 -1.49 8.02 -0.94
N ASP A 196 -2.09 9.19 -1.16
CA ASP A 196 -3.12 9.37 -2.18
C ASP A 196 -2.49 9.57 -3.58
N SER A 197 -3.32 9.69 -4.62
CA SER A 197 -2.86 9.91 -5.99
C SER A 197 -2.13 11.24 -6.23
N ARG A 198 -2.16 12.16 -5.25
CA ARG A 198 -1.45 13.44 -5.26
C ARG A 198 -0.17 13.39 -4.43
N GLY A 199 0.10 12.27 -3.75
CA GLY A 199 1.23 12.10 -2.85
C GLY A 199 0.96 12.55 -1.42
N ASP A 200 -0.28 12.92 -1.08
CA ASP A 200 -0.64 13.31 0.29
C ASP A 200 -0.61 12.07 1.19
N PRO A 201 -0.02 12.13 2.40
CA PRO A 201 0.05 11.00 3.31
C PRO A 201 -1.32 10.62 3.85
N ILE A 202 -1.63 9.32 3.87
CA ILE A 202 -2.86 8.77 4.45
C ILE A 202 -2.50 8.04 5.75
N ILE A 203 -2.97 8.59 6.86
CA ILE A 203 -2.72 8.08 8.22
C ILE A 203 -3.93 7.26 8.69
N GLY A 204 -3.71 6.26 9.54
CA GLY A 204 -4.78 5.48 10.17
C GLY A 204 -5.24 4.24 9.39
N ILE A 205 -4.64 3.94 8.25
CA ILE A 205 -4.84 2.66 7.55
C ILE A 205 -4.17 1.54 8.35
N ARG A 206 -4.92 0.44 8.58
CA ARG A 206 -4.43 -0.79 9.22
C ARG A 206 -3.69 -1.65 8.20
N ILE A 207 -2.57 -2.22 8.61
CA ILE A 207 -1.73 -3.09 7.79
C ILE A 207 -1.61 -4.43 8.51
N GLN A 208 -1.78 -5.52 7.78
CA GLN A 208 -1.59 -6.89 8.26
C GLN A 208 -0.50 -7.59 7.48
N ILE A 209 0.32 -8.37 8.17
CA ILE A 209 1.24 -9.34 7.59
C ILE A 209 0.88 -10.72 8.12
N GLY A 210 0.73 -11.69 7.22
CA GLY A 210 0.50 -13.09 7.57
C GLY A 210 1.34 -14.05 6.73
N GLY A 211 1.05 -15.35 6.85
CA GLY A 211 1.83 -16.42 6.22
C GLY A 211 2.91 -17.03 7.13
N PHE A 212 2.86 -16.72 8.44
CA PHE A 212 3.71 -17.36 9.45
C PHE A 212 3.22 -18.79 9.76
N GLU A 213 4.13 -19.66 10.23
CA GLU A 213 3.89 -21.11 10.46
C GLU A 213 2.68 -21.45 11.34
N ASN A 214 2.26 -20.54 12.24
CA ASN A 214 1.13 -20.73 13.15
C ASN A 214 -0.12 -19.92 12.77
N ASN A 215 -0.22 -19.47 11.51
CA ASN A 215 -1.23 -18.50 11.07
C ASN A 215 -1.23 -17.21 11.91
N GLU A 216 -0.07 -16.85 12.48
CA GLU A 216 0.10 -15.56 13.16
C GLU A 216 -0.21 -14.43 12.17
N ILE A 217 -0.91 -13.40 12.64
CA ILE A 217 -1.08 -12.14 11.91
C ILE A 217 -0.43 -11.06 12.75
N ARG A 218 0.46 -10.30 12.12
CA ARG A 218 1.08 -9.12 12.72
C ARG A 218 0.52 -7.87 12.10
N GLU A 219 0.26 -6.88 12.94
CA GLU A 219 -0.41 -5.66 12.52
C GLU A 219 0.45 -4.42 12.72
N GLY A 220 0.16 -3.40 11.93
CA GLY A 220 0.69 -2.06 12.06
C GLY A 220 -0.36 -1.03 11.65
N LEU A 221 -0.04 0.24 11.88
CA LEU A 221 -0.87 1.37 11.45
C LEU A 221 0.03 2.39 10.73
N SER A 222 -0.47 2.92 9.63
CA SER A 222 0.17 4.06 8.97
C SER A 222 0.19 5.28 9.89
N GLY A 223 1.31 6.00 9.85
CA GLY A 223 1.59 7.18 10.67
C GLY A 223 2.25 6.89 12.02
N GLN A 224 2.55 5.63 12.34
CA GLN A 224 3.28 5.30 13.57
C GLN A 224 4.81 5.45 13.43
N PHE A 225 5.35 5.36 12.22
CA PHE A 225 6.80 5.32 11.97
C PHE A 225 7.23 6.41 10.99
N PRO A 226 7.44 7.66 11.46
CA PRO A 226 7.73 8.80 10.59
C PRO A 226 9.07 8.70 9.84
N ALA A 227 9.95 7.75 10.22
CA ALA A 227 11.18 7.45 9.49
C ALA A 227 10.92 7.08 8.01
N TYR A 228 9.71 6.62 7.68
CA TYR A 228 9.30 6.27 6.31
C TYR A 228 8.42 7.37 5.65
N GLY A 229 8.27 8.54 6.29
CA GLY A 229 7.35 9.61 5.91
C GLY A 229 6.15 9.75 6.86
N GLU A 230 5.33 10.79 6.71
CA GLU A 230 4.26 11.13 7.66
C GLU A 230 3.22 10.01 7.85
N SER A 231 2.91 9.25 6.80
CA SER A 231 2.06 8.05 6.83
C SER A 231 2.84 6.75 7.08
N GLY A 232 4.08 6.84 7.54
CA GLY A 232 4.99 5.71 7.61
C GLY A 232 4.53 4.60 8.56
N PHE A 233 4.73 3.36 8.16
CA PHE A 233 4.44 2.17 8.96
C PHE A 233 5.67 1.26 9.02
N GLU A 234 5.71 0.42 10.04
CA GLU A 234 6.69 -0.65 10.18
C GLU A 234 6.08 -1.83 10.92
N ILE A 235 6.34 -3.04 10.44
CA ILE A 235 5.93 -4.29 11.07
C ILE A 235 7.14 -5.19 11.16
N THR A 236 7.46 -5.63 12.39
CA THR A 236 8.54 -6.58 12.63
C THR A 236 8.14 -7.98 12.15
N ILE A 237 8.93 -8.59 11.28
CA ILE A 237 8.72 -9.97 10.81
C ILE A 237 9.60 -10.99 11.54
N ALA A 238 10.78 -10.60 12.04
CA ALA A 238 11.63 -11.49 12.83
C ALA A 238 12.58 -10.74 13.77
N ARG A 239 12.96 -11.42 14.86
CA ARG A 239 14.05 -11.06 15.78
C ARG A 239 14.69 -12.36 16.27
N PRO A 240 15.91 -12.74 15.84
CA PRO A 240 16.76 -12.13 14.81
C PRO A 240 16.26 -12.38 13.38
N VAL A 241 17.01 -11.92 12.37
CA VAL A 241 16.86 -12.35 10.96
C VAL A 241 16.90 -13.87 10.89
N ARG A 242 16.01 -14.48 10.10
CA ARG A 242 15.88 -15.93 9.94
C ARG A 242 15.36 -16.29 8.55
N THR A 243 15.58 -17.53 8.15
CA THR A 243 15.00 -18.09 6.93
C THR A 243 13.50 -18.37 7.12
N PHE A 244 12.71 -18.08 6.10
CA PHE A 244 11.29 -18.41 6.04
C PHE A 244 11.06 -19.47 4.95
N THR A 245 10.40 -20.57 5.32
CA THR A 245 10.06 -21.64 4.38
C THR A 245 9.07 -21.12 3.34
N ASP A 246 7.94 -20.60 3.82
CA ASP A 246 6.83 -20.09 3.02
C ASP A 246 6.90 -18.56 2.83
N PRO A 247 6.35 -18.04 1.72
CA PRO A 247 6.22 -16.60 1.54
C PRO A 247 5.21 -16.01 2.54
N LEU A 248 5.53 -14.81 3.02
CA LEU A 248 4.61 -13.98 3.77
C LEU A 248 3.72 -13.19 2.80
N TRP A 249 2.66 -12.59 3.31
CA TRP A 249 1.84 -11.63 2.58
C TRP A 249 1.55 -10.40 3.41
N ILE A 250 1.38 -9.25 2.76
CA ILE A 250 0.92 -7.99 3.37
C ILE A 250 -0.42 -7.57 2.77
N GLN A 251 -1.28 -6.96 3.57
CA GLN A 251 -2.58 -6.44 3.15
C GLN A 251 -2.99 -5.21 3.98
N LEU A 252 -3.58 -4.22 3.32
CA LEU A 252 -4.24 -3.07 3.94
C LEU A 252 -5.71 -3.35 4.22
N LEU A 253 -6.16 -2.89 5.39
CA LEU A 253 -7.53 -3.00 5.87
C LEU A 253 -8.05 -1.62 6.30
N ASN A 254 -9.36 -1.43 6.22
CA ASN A 254 -10.02 -0.27 6.79
C ASN A 254 -10.29 -0.44 8.30
N ASP A 255 -10.93 0.56 8.91
CA ASP A 255 -11.27 0.58 10.34
C ASP A 255 -12.20 -0.56 10.79
N HIS A 256 -12.89 -1.21 9.85
CA HIS A 256 -13.80 -2.33 10.10
C HIS A 256 -13.18 -3.69 9.76
N GLU A 257 -11.85 -3.76 9.61
CA GLU A 257 -11.11 -4.97 9.25
C GLU A 257 -11.52 -5.55 7.88
N ILE A 258 -12.07 -4.72 7.00
CA ILE A 258 -12.38 -5.10 5.63
C ILE A 258 -11.13 -4.83 4.77
N PRO A 259 -10.65 -5.81 3.99
CA PRO A 259 -9.56 -5.60 3.07
C PRO A 259 -9.85 -4.50 2.05
N ILE A 260 -8.87 -3.64 1.82
CA ILE A 260 -8.91 -2.52 0.85
C ILE A 260 -7.75 -2.56 -0.15
N SER A 261 -6.99 -3.65 -0.16
CA SER A 261 -5.88 -3.93 -1.09
C SER A 261 -5.70 -5.44 -1.29
N GLU A 262 -4.97 -5.82 -2.33
CA GLU A 262 -4.65 -7.22 -2.59
C GLU A 262 -3.62 -7.72 -1.59
N LYS A 263 -3.60 -9.03 -1.37
CA LYS A 263 -2.48 -9.65 -0.66
C LYS A 263 -1.26 -9.62 -1.57
N ILE A 264 -0.24 -8.88 -1.15
CA ILE A 264 1.05 -8.85 -1.84
C ILE A 264 1.96 -9.85 -1.13
N TYR A 265 2.36 -10.89 -1.86
CA TYR A 265 3.21 -11.94 -1.33
C TYR A 265 4.69 -11.60 -1.50
N PHE A 266 5.50 -11.90 -0.49
CA PHE A 266 6.94 -11.64 -0.49
C PHE A 266 7.67 -12.69 0.34
N LYS A 267 8.93 -12.96 -0.01
CA LYS A 267 9.79 -13.87 0.75
C LYS A 267 10.90 -13.07 1.43
N PRO A 268 10.93 -13.02 2.78
CA PRO A 268 12.02 -12.38 3.50
C PRO A 268 13.37 -13.05 3.19
N SER A 269 14.42 -12.23 3.10
CA SER A 269 15.79 -12.72 2.99
C SER A 269 16.34 -13.13 4.35
N ASP A 270 17.23 -14.11 4.37
CA ASP A 270 18.05 -14.47 5.52
C ASP A 270 19.41 -13.72 5.55
N HIS A 271 19.65 -12.83 4.57
CA HIS A 271 20.80 -11.94 4.55
C HIS A 271 20.52 -10.68 5.37
N CYS A 272 21.43 -10.34 6.30
CA CYS A 272 21.24 -9.22 7.21
C CYS A 272 21.27 -7.86 6.52
N GLU A 273 21.97 -7.76 5.38
CA GLU A 273 22.02 -6.57 4.52
C GLU A 273 20.72 -6.37 3.71
N LYS A 274 19.78 -7.32 3.80
CA LYS A 274 18.45 -7.30 3.16
C LYS A 274 17.33 -7.53 4.18
N SER A 275 17.57 -7.13 5.43
CA SER A 275 16.67 -7.33 6.58
C SER A 275 15.44 -6.43 6.58
N LEU A 276 15.45 -5.31 5.85
CA LEU A 276 14.32 -4.39 5.73
C LEU A 276 13.73 -4.44 4.33
N ILE A 277 12.43 -4.73 4.26
CA ILE A 277 11.66 -4.73 3.01
C ILE A 277 10.83 -3.44 2.94
N LEU A 278 11.00 -2.66 1.87
CA LEU A 278 10.25 -1.43 1.64
C LEU A 278 9.04 -1.67 0.73
N MET A 279 7.85 -1.30 1.20
CA MET A 279 6.59 -1.40 0.46
C MET A 279 5.75 -0.15 0.64
N ASN A 280 5.59 0.62 -0.44
CA ASN A 280 4.78 1.83 -0.44
C ASN A 280 3.47 1.59 -1.19
N PHE A 281 2.39 2.21 -0.72
CA PHE A 281 1.06 2.06 -1.29
C PHE A 281 0.50 3.39 -1.77
N ILE A 282 -0.28 3.33 -2.86
CA ILE A 282 -0.99 4.48 -3.41
C ILE A 282 -2.49 4.18 -3.49
N LYS A 283 -3.30 5.17 -3.15
CA LYS A 283 -4.75 5.13 -3.37
C LYS A 283 -5.06 5.39 -4.85
N VAL A 284 -5.72 4.44 -5.51
CA VAL A 284 -6.02 4.47 -6.95
C VAL A 284 -7.49 4.75 -7.28
N LYS A 285 -8.40 4.66 -6.29
CA LYS A 285 -9.84 4.89 -6.46
C LYS A 285 -10.41 5.72 -5.32
#